data_AF-A0A846ASJ1-F1
#
_entry.id   AF-A0A846ASJ1-F1
#
_cell.length_a   1.000
_cell.length_b   1.000
_cell.length_c   1.000
_cell.angle_alpha   90.00
_cell.angle_beta   90.00
_cell.angle_gamma   90.00
#
_symmetry.space_group_name_H-M   'P 1'
#
loop_
_entity.id
_entity.type
_entity.pdbx_description
1 polymer ?
#
loop_
_entity_poly.entity_id
_entity_poly.type
_entity_poly.pdbx_seq_one_letter_code
_entity_poly.pdbx_strand_id
1 'polypeptide(L)'
;MKKSLLLKIVPGAILVSLLIILVSSNTDSQTIRSVYSFNSYFESFQNEIINIGLKKLGYKMKTKKDGFSRDNYIAIANGDFDYTTTYNTNPWSKQAFEEANSKEKLEIVGTLIPNFIRGYQIDKKTADKYKITNFQ
;
A
#
# COMPACT_ATOMS: atom_id res chain seq x y z
N MET A 1 -21.35 31.67 45.49
CA MET A 1 -20.60 30.39 45.27
C MET A 1 -20.29 30.15 43.77
N LYS A 2 -19.56 31.05 43.07
CA LYS A 2 -19.25 30.86 41.63
C LYS A 2 -17.76 31.05 41.23
N LYS A 3 -16.86 31.38 42.17
CA LYS A 3 -15.44 31.64 41.87
C LYS A 3 -14.56 30.38 41.69
N SER A 4 -14.99 29.20 42.17
CA SER A 4 -14.16 27.98 42.12
C SER A 4 -14.22 27.21 40.80
N LEU A 5 -15.22 27.49 39.94
CA LEU A 5 -15.38 26.79 38.66
C LEU A 5 -14.48 27.37 37.56
N LEU A 6 -14.31 28.70 37.54
CA LEU A 6 -13.47 29.40 36.56
C LEU A 6 -11.98 29.10 36.72
N LEU A 7 -11.49 28.85 37.95
CA LEU A 7 -10.07 28.58 38.21
C LEU A 7 -9.61 27.19 37.73
N LYS A 8 -10.54 26.26 37.49
CA LYS A 8 -10.24 24.89 37.00
C LYS A 8 -10.34 24.75 35.47
N ILE A 9 -11.02 25.68 34.78
CA ILE A 9 -11.22 25.62 33.33
C ILE A 9 -10.01 26.20 32.57
N VAL A 10 -9.36 27.23 33.13
CA VAL A 10 -8.21 27.91 32.51
C VAL A 10 -6.98 27.00 32.34
N PRO A 11 -6.57 26.16 33.32
CA PRO A 11 -5.43 25.25 33.14
C PRO A 11 -5.71 24.15 32.11
N GLY A 12 -6.95 23.66 32.04
CA GLY A 12 -7.35 22.60 31.11
C GLY A 12 -7.32 23.05 29.66
N ALA A 13 -7.77 24.28 29.37
CA ALA A 13 -7.71 24.85 28.02
C ALA A 13 -6.27 25.07 27.54
N ILE A 14 -5.36 25.49 28.44
CA ILE A 14 -3.93 25.66 28.13
C ILE A 14 -3.29 24.31 27.84
N LEU A 15 -3.58 23.26 28.63
CA LEU A 15 -3.06 21.90 28.42
C LEU A 15 -3.54 21.29 27.10
N VAL A 16 -4.81 21.45 26.73
CA VAL A 16 -5.34 20.96 25.45
C VAL A 16 -4.71 21.71 24.27
N SER A 17 -4.51 23.02 24.40
CA SER A 17 -3.84 23.83 23.37
C SER A 17 -2.38 23.44 23.21
N LEU A 18 -1.67 23.15 24.31
CA LEU A 18 -0.30 22.64 24.28
C LEU A 18 -0.22 21.26 23.62
N LEU A 19 -1.18 20.38 23.90
CA LEU A 19 -1.24 19.04 23.30
C LEU A 19 -1.45 19.11 21.77
N ILE A 20 -2.30 20.02 21.30
CA ILE A 20 -2.54 20.24 19.86
C ILE A 20 -1.27 20.78 19.18
N ILE A 21 -0.52 21.66 19.85
CA ILE A 21 0.76 22.19 19.35
C ILE A 21 1.84 21.10 19.32
N LEU A 22 1.92 20.24 20.35
CA LEU A 22 2.85 19.11 20.41
C LEU A 22 2.56 18.01 19.37
N VAL A 23 1.29 17.76 19.06
CA VAL A 23 0.90 16.85 17.97
C VAL A 23 1.21 17.46 16.60
N SER A 24 1.10 18.79 16.46
CA SER A 24 1.43 19.49 15.21
C SER A 24 2.94 19.64 14.98
N SER A 25 3.77 19.56 16.02
CA SER A 25 5.24 19.73 15.92
C SER A 25 5.99 18.44 15.54
N ASN A 26 5.36 17.27 15.57
CA ASN A 26 5.97 16.02 15.10
C ASN A 26 5.77 15.82 13.58
N THR A 27 6.01 16.87 12.80
CA THR A 27 6.05 16.79 11.33
C THR A 27 7.45 16.48 10.83
N ASP A 28 8.15 15.55 11.48
CA ASP A 28 9.20 14.82 10.80
C ASP A 28 8.50 13.99 9.72
N SER A 29 8.55 14.49 8.48
CA SER A 29 8.03 13.80 7.30
C SER A 29 8.51 12.34 7.33
N GLN A 30 7.61 11.44 7.71
CA GLN A 30 7.93 10.02 7.86
C GLN A 30 8.37 9.49 6.50
N THR A 31 9.45 8.73 6.49
CA THR A 31 9.93 8.08 5.27
C THR A 31 9.19 6.77 5.11
N ILE A 32 8.40 6.65 4.05
CA ILE A 32 7.73 5.42 3.66
C ILE A 32 8.58 4.69 2.62
N ARG A 33 8.78 3.39 2.83
CA ARG A 33 9.61 2.50 2.03
C ARG A 33 8.72 1.58 1.22
N SER A 34 8.74 1.71 -0.10
CA SER A 34 7.95 0.85 -0.98
C SER A 34 8.87 -0.13 -1.73
N VAL A 35 8.36 -1.32 -2.05
CA VAL A 35 9.05 -2.28 -2.91
C VAL A 35 8.11 -2.85 -3.98
N TYR A 36 8.58 -2.98 -5.21
CA TYR A 36 7.81 -3.59 -6.30
C TYR A 36 8.72 -4.19 -7.37
N SER A 37 8.18 -5.11 -8.18
CA SER A 37 8.95 -5.71 -9.28
C SER A 37 9.03 -4.77 -10.49
N PHE A 38 10.25 -4.44 -10.94
CA PHE A 38 10.40 -3.63 -12.16
C PHE A 38 10.08 -4.40 -13.46
N ASN A 39 10.12 -5.73 -13.40
CA ASN A 39 9.76 -6.60 -14.52
C ASN A 39 8.25 -6.64 -14.79
N SER A 40 7.44 -6.09 -13.87
CA SER A 40 6.00 -6.00 -14.01
C SER A 40 5.57 -4.54 -14.19
N TYR A 41 5.25 -4.15 -15.43
CA TYR A 41 4.74 -2.82 -15.75
C TYR A 41 3.46 -2.49 -14.97
N PHE A 42 2.61 -3.50 -14.75
CA PHE A 42 1.38 -3.35 -13.99
C PHE A 42 1.63 -3.02 -12.52
N GLU A 43 2.54 -3.74 -11.85
CA GLU A 43 2.88 -3.49 -10.45
C GLU A 43 3.60 -2.16 -10.27
N SER A 44 4.60 -1.90 -11.12
CA SER A 44 5.35 -0.64 -11.07
C SER A 44 4.48 0.59 -11.29
N PHE A 45 3.55 0.56 -12.25
CA PHE A 45 2.63 1.67 -12.50
C PHE A 45 1.76 1.97 -11.27
N GLN A 46 1.14 0.95 -10.67
CA GLN A 46 0.30 1.13 -9.48
C GLN A 46 1.10 1.65 -8.29
N ASN A 47 2.30 1.10 -8.05
CA ASN A 47 3.11 1.54 -6.93
C ASN A 47 3.53 3.00 -7.08
N GLU A 48 3.86 3.44 -8.30
CA GLU A 48 4.21 4.85 -8.54
C GLU A 48 3.03 5.80 -8.34
N ILE A 49 1.80 5.39 -8.67
CA ILE A 49 0.60 6.20 -8.34
C ILE A 49 0.50 6.40 -6.82
N ILE A 50 0.69 5.35 -6.03
CA ILE A 50 0.65 5.46 -4.56
C ILE A 50 1.81 6.32 -4.04
N ASN A 51 3.03 6.11 -4.56
CA ASN A 51 4.19 6.93 -4.22
C ASN A 51 3.91 8.42 -4.44
N ILE A 52 3.31 8.78 -5.58
CA ILE A 52 2.95 10.17 -5.92
C ILE A 52 1.89 10.70 -4.94
N GLY A 53 0.87 9.90 -4.61
CA GLY A 53 -0.16 10.26 -3.63
C GLY A 53 0.43 10.54 -2.25
N LEU A 54 1.22 9.61 -1.71
CA LEU A 54 1.89 9.76 -0.41
C LEU A 54 2.85 10.95 -0.41
N LYS A 55 3.61 11.16 -1.49
CA LYS A 55 4.48 12.34 -1.61
C LYS A 55 3.70 13.65 -1.55
N LYS A 56 2.53 13.72 -2.20
CA LYS A 56 1.64 14.90 -2.14
C LYS A 56 1.04 15.13 -0.76
N LEU A 57 0.90 14.09 0.05
CA LEU A 57 0.46 14.18 1.45
C LEU A 57 1.60 14.58 2.41
N GLY A 58 2.83 14.75 1.91
CA GLY A 58 3.97 15.23 2.70
C GLY A 58 4.91 14.12 3.21
N TYR A 59 4.74 12.87 2.78
CA TYR A 59 5.66 11.79 3.10
C TYR A 59 6.92 11.82 2.23
N LYS A 60 8.06 11.39 2.79
CA LYS A 60 9.27 11.08 2.03
C LYS A 60 9.17 9.64 1.52
N MET A 61 9.49 9.42 0.25
CA MET A 61 9.43 8.08 -0.33
C MET A 61 10.85 7.52 -0.53
N LYS A 62 11.06 6.27 -0.14
CA LYS A 62 12.25 5.47 -0.48
C LYS A 62 11.81 4.18 -1.18
N THR A 63 11.95 4.13 -2.49
CA THR A 63 11.47 3.00 -3.29
C THR A 63 12.62 2.07 -3.68
N LYS A 64 12.44 0.76 -3.46
CA LYS A 64 13.28 -0.28 -4.07
C LYS A 64 12.54 -0.91 -5.25
N LYS A 65 13.24 -1.00 -6.39
CA LYS A 65 12.82 -1.75 -7.56
C LYS A 65 13.48 -3.12 -7.50
N ASP A 66 12.72 -4.18 -7.27
CA ASP A 66 13.25 -5.54 -7.12
C ASP A 66 13.06 -6.36 -8.40
N GLY A 67 13.92 -7.36 -8.62
CA GLY A 67 13.80 -8.32 -9.71
C GLY A 67 12.80 -9.43 -9.41
N PHE A 68 12.55 -9.73 -8.13
CA PHE A 68 11.74 -10.87 -7.67
C PHE A 68 10.62 -10.43 -6.73
N SER A 69 9.39 -10.87 -6.99
CA SER A 69 8.19 -10.45 -6.25
C SER A 69 7.91 -11.29 -5.00
N ARG A 70 8.36 -12.54 -4.93
CA ARG A 70 8.11 -13.46 -3.81
C ARG A 70 8.76 -12.98 -2.49
N ASP A 71 9.92 -12.37 -2.58
CA ASP A 71 10.68 -11.92 -1.40
C ASP A 71 10.11 -10.64 -0.77
N ASN A 72 9.25 -9.91 -1.50
CA ASN A 72 8.69 -8.64 -1.06
C ASN A 72 7.79 -8.80 0.18
N TYR A 73 6.96 -9.84 0.26
CA TYR A 73 6.09 -10.06 1.42
C TYR A 73 6.89 -10.37 2.68
N ILE A 74 7.95 -11.19 2.56
CA ILE A 74 8.85 -11.52 3.68
C ILE A 74 9.59 -10.26 4.14
N ALA A 75 10.12 -9.46 3.20
CA ALA A 75 10.82 -8.22 3.51
C ALA A 75 9.90 -7.21 4.23
N ILE A 76 8.63 -7.10 3.83
CA ILE A 76 7.64 -6.28 4.54
C ILE A 76 7.35 -6.85 5.94
N ALA A 77 7.14 -8.17 6.06
CA ALA A 77 6.90 -8.82 7.35
C ALA A 77 8.10 -8.73 8.31
N ASN A 78 9.31 -8.52 7.79
CA ASN A 78 10.52 -8.26 8.56
C ASN A 78 10.73 -6.77 8.86
N GLY A 79 9.94 -5.88 8.26
CA GLY A 79 10.03 -4.44 8.45
C GLY A 79 11.09 -3.75 7.59
N ASP A 80 11.60 -4.40 6.54
CA ASP A 80 12.55 -3.80 5.58
C ASP A 80 11.86 -2.77 4.67
N PHE A 81 10.58 -3.02 4.35
CA PHE A 81 9.69 -2.15 3.58
C PHE A 81 8.34 -2.03 4.28
N ASP A 82 7.60 -0.99 3.94
CA ASP A 82 6.32 -0.66 4.58
C ASP A 82 5.13 -1.14 3.73
N TYR A 83 5.24 -1.13 2.40
CA TYR A 83 4.20 -1.69 1.53
C TYR A 83 4.71 -2.13 0.15
N THR A 84 3.86 -2.91 -0.54
CA THR A 84 3.98 -3.24 -1.96
C THR A 84 2.59 -3.26 -2.60
N THR A 85 2.53 -3.01 -3.91
CA THR A 85 1.32 -3.25 -4.72
C THR A 85 1.40 -4.58 -5.47
N THR A 86 2.37 -5.44 -5.15
CA THR A 86 2.50 -6.76 -5.77
C THR A 86 1.20 -7.54 -5.60
N TYR A 87 0.76 -8.09 -6.73
CA TYR A 87 -0.60 -8.51 -6.93
C TYR A 87 -0.89 -9.87 -6.28
N ASN A 88 -1.75 -9.89 -5.26
CA ASN A 88 -2.06 -11.06 -4.41
C ASN A 88 -3.24 -11.92 -4.91
N THR A 89 -3.32 -12.28 -6.19
CA THR A 89 -4.40 -13.20 -6.63
C THR A 89 -3.94 -14.35 -7.51
N ASN A 90 -2.66 -14.40 -7.87
CA ASN A 90 -2.13 -15.59 -8.51
C ASN A 90 -1.81 -16.64 -7.42
N PRO A 91 -1.94 -17.95 -7.71
CA PRO A 91 -1.73 -18.99 -6.69
C PRO A 91 -0.36 -18.88 -5.99
N TRP A 92 0.68 -18.53 -6.73
CA TRP A 92 2.04 -18.42 -6.21
C TRP A 92 2.26 -17.19 -5.31
N SER A 93 1.64 -16.05 -5.64
CA SER A 93 1.67 -14.82 -4.83
C SER A 93 0.86 -14.99 -3.56
N LYS A 94 -0.28 -15.70 -3.65
CA LYS A 94 -1.12 -16.02 -2.49
C LYS A 94 -0.38 -16.91 -1.50
N GLN A 95 0.26 -17.97 -1.98
CA GLN A 95 1.08 -18.84 -1.15
C GLN A 95 2.23 -18.05 -0.49
N ALA A 96 2.94 -17.20 -1.26
CA ALA A 96 4.02 -16.39 -0.72
C ALA A 96 3.54 -15.40 0.37
N PHE A 97 2.36 -14.82 0.19
CA PHE A 97 1.73 -13.96 1.20
C PHE A 97 1.38 -14.75 2.46
N GLU A 98 0.74 -15.92 2.33
CA GLU A 98 0.35 -16.77 3.45
C GLU A 98 1.58 -17.25 4.26
N GLU A 99 2.66 -17.65 3.57
CA GLU A 99 3.92 -18.03 4.21
C GLU A 99 4.54 -16.86 4.99
N ALA A 100 4.60 -15.67 4.40
CA ALA A 100 5.12 -14.46 5.04
C ALA A 100 4.22 -13.97 6.18
N ASN A 101 2.91 -14.18 6.09
CA ASN A 101 1.92 -13.70 7.05
C ASN A 101 1.56 -14.70 8.15
N SER A 102 2.33 -15.77 8.34
CA SER A 102 2.07 -16.79 9.38
C SER A 102 1.95 -16.26 10.81
N LYS A 103 2.42 -15.03 11.07
CA LYS A 103 2.32 -14.32 12.36
C LYS A 103 1.45 -13.06 12.31
N GLU A 104 0.55 -12.95 11.33
CA GLU A 104 -0.36 -11.81 11.14
C GLU A 104 0.37 -10.45 11.08
N LYS A 105 1.54 -10.43 10.44
CA LYS A 105 2.38 -9.23 10.29
C LYS A 105 2.02 -8.36 9.09
N LEU A 106 1.19 -8.87 8.20
CA LEU A 106 0.82 -8.23 6.95
C LEU A 106 -0.69 -8.01 6.92
N GLU A 107 -1.09 -6.85 6.41
CA GLU A 107 -2.47 -6.47 6.17
C GLU A 107 -2.66 -6.14 4.69
N ILE A 108 -3.81 -6.54 4.13
CA ILE A 108 -4.24 -6.13 2.79
C ILE A 108 -5.11 -4.89 2.95
N VAL A 109 -4.62 -3.75 2.46
CA VAL A 109 -5.34 -2.48 2.54
C VAL A 109 -6.02 -2.18 1.20
N GLY A 110 -7.34 -2.39 1.17
CA GLY A 110 -8.19 -2.04 0.04
C GLY A 110 -7.97 -2.87 -1.23
N THR A 111 -8.50 -2.39 -2.35
CA THR A 111 -8.35 -3.02 -3.67
C THR A 111 -8.13 -1.93 -4.72
N LEU A 112 -6.96 -1.95 -5.38
CA LEU A 112 -6.61 -0.94 -6.39
C LEU A 112 -7.30 -1.23 -7.73
N ILE A 113 -7.29 -2.49 -8.16
CA ILE A 113 -7.80 -2.91 -9.48
C ILE A 113 -8.66 -4.16 -9.30
N PRO A 114 -10.01 -4.01 -9.29
CA PRO A 114 -10.92 -5.13 -9.19
C PRO A 114 -11.02 -5.89 -10.53
N ASN A 115 -11.54 -7.11 -10.50
CA ASN A 115 -11.92 -7.89 -11.69
C ASN A 115 -10.79 -8.11 -12.71
N PHE A 116 -9.56 -8.29 -12.24
CA PHE A 116 -8.44 -8.66 -13.11
C PHE A 116 -8.66 -10.05 -13.72
N ILE A 117 -8.54 -10.13 -15.05
CA ILE A 117 -8.72 -11.37 -15.81
C ILE A 117 -7.37 -11.76 -16.41
N ARG A 118 -7.02 -13.04 -16.30
CA ARG A 118 -5.97 -13.68 -17.10
C ARG A 118 -6.61 -14.71 -18.01
N GLY A 119 -6.13 -14.75 -19.24
CA GLY A 119 -6.55 -15.71 -20.23
C GLY A 119 -5.65 -15.60 -21.45
N TYR A 120 -5.86 -16.51 -22.38
CA TYR A 120 -5.19 -16.44 -23.66
C TYR A 120 -6.01 -15.60 -24.62
N GLN A 121 -5.30 -14.94 -25.52
CA GLN A 121 -5.89 -14.09 -26.55
C GLN A 121 -5.23 -14.46 -27.86
N ILE A 122 -6.02 -14.45 -28.93
CA ILE A 122 -5.54 -14.52 -30.30
C ILE A 122 -5.93 -13.23 -31.01
N ASP A 123 -5.31 -12.94 -32.14
CA ASP A 123 -5.71 -11.76 -32.92
C ASP A 123 -7.16 -11.92 -33.42
N LYS A 124 -7.89 -10.81 -33.41
CA LYS A 124 -9.31 -10.81 -33.75
C LYS A 124 -9.56 -11.28 -35.19
N LYS A 125 -8.67 -10.99 -36.13
CA LYS A 125 -8.84 -11.36 -37.54
C LYS A 125 -8.84 -12.88 -37.70
N THR A 126 -7.94 -13.59 -37.04
CA THR A 126 -7.90 -15.05 -37.02
C THR A 126 -9.09 -15.63 -36.28
N ALA A 127 -9.45 -15.07 -35.11
CA ALA A 127 -10.61 -15.50 -34.34
C ALA A 127 -11.90 -15.46 -35.17
N ASP A 128 -12.15 -14.33 -35.85
CA ASP A 128 -13.35 -14.12 -36.65
C ASP A 128 -13.38 -15.06 -37.88
N LYS A 129 -12.25 -15.21 -38.59
CA LYS A 129 -12.16 -16.05 -39.80
C LYS A 129 -12.50 -17.51 -39.53
N TYR A 130 -12.02 -18.04 -38.40
CA TYR A 130 -12.18 -19.44 -38.04
C TYR A 130 -13.26 -19.68 -36.97
N LYS A 131 -14.01 -18.64 -36.57
CA LYS A 131 -15.03 -18.67 -35.50
C LYS A 131 -14.51 -19.25 -34.18
N ILE A 132 -13.27 -18.91 -33.83
CA ILE A 132 -12.63 -19.37 -32.59
C ILE A 132 -13.15 -18.51 -31.44
N THR A 133 -13.96 -19.13 -30.57
CA THR A 133 -14.55 -18.47 -29.39
C THR A 133 -14.12 -19.10 -28.07
N ASN A 134 -13.45 -20.25 -28.12
CA ASN A 134 -12.94 -20.97 -26.96
C ASN A 134 -11.72 -21.83 -27.36
N PHE A 135 -11.16 -22.56 -26.39
CA PHE A 135 -9.96 -23.39 -26.55
C PHE A 135 -10.20 -24.80 -27.12
N GLN A 136 -11.44 -25.27 -27.13
CA GLN A 136 -11.82 -26.67 -27.38
C GLN A 136 -12.08 -26.95 -28.87
#